data_AF-U3TXZ9-F1
#
_entry.id   AF-U3TXZ9-F1
#
_cell.length_a   1.000
_cell.length_b   1.000
_cell.length_c   1.000
_cell.angle_alpha   90.00
_cell.angle_beta   90.00
_cell.angle_gamma   90.00
#
_symmetry.space_group_name_H-M   'P 1'
#
loop_
_entity.id
_entity.type
_entity.pdbx_description
1 polymer ?
#
loop_
_entity_poly.entity_id
_entity_poly.type
_entity_poly.pdbx_seq_one_letter_code
_entity_poly.pdbx_strand_id
1 'polypeptide(L)'
;MTPDYAIALTVNQLSLWYGERQALNNIDLQIPKHRITALIGPSGCGKSTLLRCFNRMNDVIDGCRMEGEILLDRHAVMQANQDLPALRRRIGMVFQRPNPFPKSIYENVVYGLRLQGVRDRRVLNEACERALRAAAL
;
A
#
# COMPACT_ATOMS: atom_id res chain seq x y z
N MET A 1 -9.32 -24.55 -11.89
CA MET A 1 -8.37 -25.03 -10.87
C MET A 1 -8.08 -23.84 -9.96
N THR A 2 -8.79 -23.70 -8.85
CA THR A 2 -8.53 -22.61 -7.89
C THR A 2 -7.24 -22.95 -7.13
N PRO A 3 -6.31 -22.01 -6.98
CA PRO A 3 -5.05 -22.28 -6.32
C PRO A 3 -5.22 -22.62 -4.84
N ASP A 4 -4.38 -23.53 -4.34
CA ASP A 4 -4.40 -24.06 -2.96
C ASP A 4 -3.75 -23.09 -1.94
N TYR A 5 -3.87 -21.79 -2.18
CA TYR A 5 -3.30 -20.75 -1.32
C TYR A 5 -4.33 -19.69 -0.99
N ALA A 6 -4.27 -19.18 0.24
CA ALA A 6 -5.09 -18.05 0.65
C ALA A 6 -4.76 -16.81 -0.20
N ILE A 7 -5.77 -16.02 -0.56
CA ILE A 7 -5.62 -14.74 -1.27
C ILE A 7 -5.54 -13.60 -0.26
N ALA A 8 -4.55 -12.72 -0.41
CA ALA A 8 -4.42 -11.51 0.41
C ALA A 8 -5.15 -10.31 -0.22
N LEU A 9 -4.99 -10.10 -1.53
CA LEU A 9 -5.68 -9.05 -2.26
C LEU A 9 -6.45 -9.63 -3.44
N THR A 10 -7.70 -9.21 -3.60
CA THR A 10 -8.52 -9.46 -4.78
C THR A 10 -8.90 -8.13 -5.40
N VAL A 11 -8.79 -8.03 -6.72
CA VAL A 11 -9.18 -6.88 -7.53
C VAL A 11 -10.14 -7.41 -8.59
N ASN A 12 -11.33 -6.84 -8.65
CA ASN A 12 -12.37 -7.24 -9.59
C ASN A 12 -12.80 -6.02 -10.41
N GLN A 13 -12.64 -6.11 -11.74
CA GLN A 13 -13.10 -5.10 -12.71
C GLN A 13 -12.65 -3.67 -12.37
N LEU A 14 -11.45 -3.50 -11.81
CA LEU A 14 -10.99 -2.20 -11.34
C LEU A 14 -10.67 -1.28 -12.52
N SER A 15 -11.38 -0.16 -12.57
CA SER A 15 -11.10 0.92 -13.51
C SER A 15 -10.80 2.21 -12.76
N LEU A 16 -9.86 3.01 -13.28
CA LEU A 16 -9.46 4.27 -12.66
C LEU A 16 -9.24 5.34 -13.71
N TRP A 17 -9.75 6.53 -13.42
CA TRP A 17 -9.59 7.75 -14.22
C TRP A 17 -8.94 8.85 -13.40
N TYR A 18 -8.15 9.69 -14.07
CA TYR A 18 -7.69 10.99 -13.57
C TYR A 18 -8.27 12.06 -14.49
N GLY A 19 -9.34 12.72 -14.05
CA GLY A 19 -10.19 13.52 -14.93
C GLY A 19 -10.74 12.66 -16.07
N GLU A 20 -10.58 13.12 -17.31
CA GLU A 20 -11.03 12.40 -18.51
C GLU A 20 -10.12 11.22 -18.90
N ARG A 21 -8.90 11.15 -18.37
CA ARG A 21 -7.92 10.13 -18.78
C ARG A 21 -8.10 8.85 -17.97
N GLN A 22 -8.45 7.75 -18.66
CA GLN A 22 -8.44 6.42 -18.04
C GLN A 22 -7.01 5.88 -17.92
N ALA A 23 -6.62 5.53 -16.69
CA ALA A 23 -5.29 5.00 -16.36
C ALA A 23 -5.29 3.49 -16.07
N LEU A 24 -6.42 2.95 -15.59
CA LEU A 24 -6.64 1.51 -15.41
C LEU A 24 -7.93 1.10 -16.12
N ASN A 25 -7.85 0.01 -16.88
CA ASN A 25 -8.94 -0.50 -17.72
C ASN A 25 -9.30 -1.89 -17.25
N ASN A 26 -10.37 -2.01 -16.45
CA ASN A 26 -11.01 -3.27 -16.09
C ASN A 26 -10.06 -4.37 -15.58
N ILE A 27 -9.28 -4.04 -14.55
CA ILE A 27 -8.24 -4.92 -14.02
C ILE A 27 -8.86 -5.98 -13.11
N ASP A 28 -8.58 -7.26 -13.41
CA ASP A 28 -8.79 -8.39 -12.50
C ASP A 28 -7.43 -8.93 -12.03
N LEU A 29 -7.26 -9.09 -10.72
CA LEU A 29 -6.01 -9.56 -10.13
C LEU A 29 -6.25 -10.25 -8.80
N GLN A 30 -5.53 -11.34 -8.55
CA GLN A 30 -5.43 -11.94 -7.22
C GLN A 30 -3.97 -12.00 -6.79
N ILE A 31 -3.67 -11.50 -5.60
CA ILE A 31 -2.34 -11.56 -4.98
C ILE A 31 -2.39 -12.61 -3.86
N PRO A 32 -1.60 -13.69 -3.95
CA PRO A 32 -1.54 -14.72 -2.92
C PRO A 32 -1.01 -14.16 -1.60
N LYS A 33 -1.51 -14.70 -0.50
CA LYS A 33 -1.00 -14.40 0.85
C LYS A 33 0.39 -15.01 1.05
N HIS A 34 1.27 -14.25 1.69
CA HIS A 34 2.66 -14.64 2.01
C HIS A 34 3.49 -15.06 0.79
N ARG A 35 3.22 -14.47 -0.38
CA ARG A 35 4.03 -14.68 -1.58
C ARG A 35 4.57 -13.35 -2.08
N ILE A 36 5.71 -13.44 -2.76
CA ILE A 36 6.27 -12.33 -3.52
C ILE A 36 5.57 -12.32 -4.89
N THR A 37 4.96 -11.20 -5.24
CA THR A 37 4.31 -11.00 -6.55
C THR A 37 4.98 -9.83 -7.25
N ALA A 38 5.50 -10.09 -8.45
CA ALA A 38 6.10 -9.07 -9.30
C ALA A 38 5.08 -8.59 -10.34
N LEU A 39 4.91 -7.27 -10.44
CA LEU A 39 4.12 -6.64 -11.50
C LEU A 39 5.07 -5.98 -12.51
N ILE A 40 5.15 -6.55 -13.72
CA ILE A 40 6.11 -6.15 -14.76
C ILE A 40 5.33 -5.64 -15.98
N GLY A 41 5.86 -4.60 -16.63
CA GLY A 41 5.29 -4.05 -17.85
C GLY A 41 5.94 -2.72 -18.24
N PRO A 42 5.67 -2.19 -19.46
CA PRO A 42 6.26 -0.96 -19.97
C PRO A 42 6.03 0.27 -19.08
N SER A 43 6.84 1.32 -19.23
CA SER A 43 6.56 2.58 -18.53
C SER A 43 5.19 3.12 -18.92
N GLY A 44 4.45 3.70 -17.95
CA GLY A 44 3.12 4.28 -18.20
C GLY A 44 1.96 3.29 -18.27
N CYS A 45 2.16 1.97 -18.18
CA CYS A 45 1.08 0.98 -18.24
C CYS A 45 0.20 0.86 -16.98
N GLY A 46 0.30 1.81 -16.04
CA GLY A 46 -0.58 1.86 -14.86
C GLY A 46 -0.10 1.09 -13.62
N LYS A 47 1.09 0.47 -13.61
CA LYS A 47 1.61 -0.27 -12.43
C LYS A 47 1.58 0.52 -11.12
N SER A 48 2.19 1.71 -11.12
CA SER A 48 2.24 2.56 -9.93
C SER A 48 0.85 3.06 -9.54
N THR A 49 -0.03 3.28 -10.52
CA THR A 49 -1.43 3.65 -10.30
C THR A 49 -2.18 2.53 -9.59
N LEU A 50 -2.05 1.28 -10.05
CA LEU A 50 -2.64 0.10 -9.43
C LEU A 50 -2.15 -0.11 -7.99
N LEU A 51 -0.84 -0.01 -7.74
CA LEU A 51 -0.28 -0.15 -6.39
C LEU A 51 -0.83 0.90 -5.42
N ARG A 52 -1.03 2.14 -5.88
CA ARG A 52 -1.63 3.22 -5.08
C ARG A 52 -3.12 3.01 -4.79
N CYS A 53 -3.84 2.20 -5.58
CA CYS A 53 -5.23 1.87 -5.28
C CYS A 53 -5.35 1.05 -4.00
N PHE A 54 -4.38 0.17 -3.73
CA PHE A 54 -4.45 -0.77 -2.60
C PHE A 54 -4.46 -0.05 -1.23
N ASN A 55 -3.71 1.04 -1.09
CA ASN A 55 -3.67 1.84 0.14
C ASN A 55 -4.42 3.18 0.02
N ARG A 56 -5.23 3.34 -1.04
CA ARG A 56 -6.04 4.54 -1.32
C ARG A 56 -5.22 5.82 -1.27
N MET A 57 -4.06 5.79 -1.92
CA MET A 57 -3.26 6.99 -2.14
C MET A 57 -3.69 7.76 -3.37
N ASN A 58 -4.57 7.22 -4.22
CA ASN A 58 -5.10 7.95 -5.38
C ASN A 58 -6.22 8.93 -4.99
N ASP A 59 -6.90 8.71 -3.87
CA ASP A 59 -8.00 9.55 -3.36
C ASP A 59 -7.58 11.00 -3.10
N VAL A 60 -6.29 11.26 -2.89
CA VAL A 60 -5.75 12.63 -2.71
C VAL A 60 -5.43 13.34 -4.03
N ILE A 61 -5.62 12.66 -5.16
CA ILE A 61 -5.38 13.22 -6.50
C ILE A 61 -6.71 13.77 -7.02
N ASP A 62 -6.73 15.06 -7.33
CA ASP A 62 -7.92 15.73 -7.84
C ASP A 62 -8.45 15.07 -9.12
N GLY A 63 -9.78 14.92 -9.19
CA GLY A 63 -10.45 14.27 -10.31
C GLY A 63 -10.20 12.75 -10.39
N CYS A 64 -9.68 12.11 -9.35
CA CYS A 64 -9.56 10.66 -9.30
C CYS A 64 -10.94 10.01 -9.14
N ARG A 65 -11.29 9.14 -10.08
CA ARG A 65 -12.49 8.30 -10.04
C ARG A 65 -12.08 6.85 -10.13
N MET A 66 -12.68 6.00 -9.31
CA MET A 66 -12.46 4.55 -9.34
C MET A 66 -13.79 3.81 -9.40
N GLU A 67 -13.82 2.73 -10.16
CA GLU A 67 -14.94 1.78 -10.23
C GLU A 67 -14.40 0.35 -10.08
N GLY A 68 -15.27 -0.58 -9.69
CA GLY A 68 -14.92 -1.98 -9.42
C GLY A 68 -14.76 -2.27 -7.93
N GLU A 69 -13.98 -3.28 -7.59
CA GLU A 69 -13.78 -3.73 -6.22
C GLU A 69 -12.32 -4.08 -5.92
N ILE A 70 -11.86 -3.74 -4.72
CA ILE A 70 -10.60 -4.20 -4.15
C ILE A 70 -10.88 -4.73 -2.76
N LEU A 71 -10.47 -5.97 -2.48
CA LEU A 71 -10.62 -6.65 -1.20
C LEU A 71 -9.25 -6.95 -0.60
N LEU A 72 -9.03 -6.56 0.66
CA LEU A 72 -7.88 -6.95 1.47
C LEU A 72 -8.32 -7.94 2.56
N ASP A 73 -7.82 -9.19 2.51
CA ASP A 73 -8.31 -10.30 3.34
C ASP A 73 -9.86 -10.35 3.36
N ARG A 74 -10.50 -10.29 2.17
CA ARG A 74 -11.97 -10.28 1.96
C ARG A 74 -12.72 -9.04 2.46
N HIS A 75 -12.04 -8.02 2.94
CA HIS A 75 -12.67 -6.76 3.38
C HIS A 75 -12.49 -5.69 2.31
N ALA A 76 -13.59 -5.02 1.94
CA ALA A 76 -13.55 -4.00 0.91
C ALA A 76 -12.65 -2.81 1.30
N VAL A 77 -11.76 -2.45 0.37
CA VAL A 77 -10.87 -1.29 0.48
C VAL A 77 -11.61 0.00 0.09
N MET A 78 -12.53 -0.04 -0.87
CA MET A 78 -13.13 1.18 -1.44
C MET A 78 -14.42 1.65 -0.73
N GLN A 79 -14.50 1.55 0.60
CA GLN A 79 -15.69 1.97 1.36
C GLN A 79 -15.66 3.47 1.70
N ALA A 80 -16.80 4.15 1.62
CA ALA A 80 -16.92 5.59 1.85
C ALA A 80 -16.47 6.01 3.28
N ASN A 81 -16.81 5.22 4.30
CA ASN A 81 -16.51 5.50 5.71
C ASN A 81 -15.33 4.68 6.26
N GLN A 82 -14.38 4.30 5.40
CA GLN A 82 -13.25 3.49 5.85
C GLN A 82 -12.24 4.30 6.68
N ASP A 83 -11.75 3.71 7.77
CA ASP A 83 -10.57 4.19 8.50
C ASP A 83 -9.30 4.00 7.64
N LEU A 84 -8.97 5.03 6.85
CA LEU A 84 -7.78 5.05 5.99
C LEU A 84 -6.47 4.86 6.78
N PRO A 85 -6.25 5.50 7.94
CA PRO A 85 -5.13 5.17 8.81
C PRO A 85 -5.04 3.67 9.14
N ALA A 86 -6.13 3.01 9.52
CA ALA A 86 -6.12 1.58 9.81
C ALA A 86 -5.79 0.72 8.58
N LEU A 87 -6.34 1.07 7.41
CA LEU A 87 -5.97 0.42 6.13
C LEU A 87 -4.47 0.55 5.85
N ARG A 88 -3.93 1.78 5.96
CA ARG A 88 -2.51 2.07 5.67
C ARG A 88 -1.54 1.44 6.67
N ARG A 89 -1.99 1.09 7.89
CA ARG A 89 -1.22 0.25 8.81
C ARG A 89 -1.07 -1.19 8.32
N ARG A 90 -2.03 -1.70 7.55
CA ARG A 90 -2.00 -3.06 6.98
C ARG A 90 -1.27 -3.12 5.63
N ILE A 91 -1.23 -2.02 4.89
CA ILE A 91 -0.58 -1.93 3.57
C ILE A 91 0.53 -0.87 3.61
N GLY A 92 1.77 -1.34 3.83
CA GLY A 92 2.97 -0.52 3.70
C GLY A 92 3.32 -0.26 2.23
N MET A 93 3.85 0.93 1.93
CA MET A 93 4.29 1.31 0.59
C MET A 93 5.67 1.97 0.66
N VAL A 94 6.57 1.56 -0.22
CA VAL A 94 7.90 2.17 -0.40
C VAL A 94 7.93 2.80 -1.78
N PHE A 95 8.31 4.08 -1.85
CA PHE A 95 8.36 4.83 -3.10
C PHE A 95 9.75 4.73 -3.75
N GLN A 96 9.79 4.83 -5.08
CA GLN A 96 11.05 4.82 -5.84
C GLN A 96 11.99 5.96 -5.41
N ARG A 97 11.43 7.15 -5.11
CA ARG A 97 12.18 8.24 -4.50
C ARG A 97 11.90 8.24 -2.99
N PRO A 98 12.92 8.12 -2.14
CA PRO A 98 12.72 8.19 -0.69
C PRO A 98 12.19 9.58 -0.32
N ASN A 99 11.25 9.63 0.62
CA ASN A 99 10.65 10.87 1.11
C ASN A 99 10.76 10.94 2.65
N PRO A 100 11.98 11.05 3.21
CA PRO A 100 12.17 11.13 4.65
C PRO A 100 11.70 12.49 5.18
N PHE A 101 11.22 12.51 6.41
CA PHE A 101 10.98 13.75 7.14
C PHE A 101 12.32 14.44 7.45
N PRO A 102 12.34 15.78 7.58
CA PRO A 102 13.52 16.55 7.99
C PRO A 102 13.84 16.30 9.48
N LYS A 103 14.26 15.08 9.78
CA LYS A 103 14.52 14.51 11.11
C LYS A 103 15.70 13.54 11.01
N SER A 104 16.20 13.05 12.14
CA SER A 104 17.24 12.01 12.15
C SER A 104 16.75 10.69 11.55
N ILE A 105 17.69 9.79 11.22
CA ILE A 105 17.38 8.44 10.73
C ILE A 105 16.51 7.70 11.76
N TYR A 106 16.93 7.71 13.03
CA TYR A 106 16.19 7.09 14.13
C TYR A 106 14.73 7.57 14.16
N GLU A 107 14.54 8.90 14.12
CA GLU A 107 13.21 9.51 14.18
C GLU A 107 12.35 9.13 12.98
N ASN A 108 12.92 9.01 11.78
CA ASN A 108 12.21 8.54 10.59
C ASN A 108 11.77 7.08 10.72
N VAL A 109 12.64 6.20 11.23
CA VAL A 109 12.36 4.76 11.37
C VAL A 109 11.27 4.49 12.39
N VAL A 110 11.32 5.15 13.56
CA VAL A 110 10.36 4.91 14.66
C VAL A 110 9.07 5.74 14.55
N TYR A 111 8.98 6.64 13.58
CA TYR A 111 7.88 7.60 13.43
C TYR A 111 6.51 6.91 13.43
N GLY A 112 6.36 5.84 12.65
CA GLY A 112 5.11 5.09 12.55
C GLY A 112 4.66 4.48 13.88
N LEU A 113 5.59 3.96 14.68
CA LEU A 113 5.30 3.41 16.01
C LEU A 113 4.86 4.50 16.98
N ARG A 114 5.49 5.68 16.93
CA ARG A 114 5.06 6.82 17.76
C ARG A 114 3.68 7.31 17.41
N LEU A 115 3.32 7.35 16.12
CA LEU A 115 1.96 7.67 15.67
C LEU A 115 0.92 6.65 16.16
N GLN A 116 1.33 5.42 16.42
CA GLN A 116 0.50 4.38 17.04
C GLN A 116 0.45 4.48 18.58
N GLY A 117 1.10 5.50 19.17
CA GLY A 117 1.13 5.71 20.62
C GLY A 117 2.23 4.94 21.35
N VAL A 118 3.15 4.27 20.65
CA VAL A 118 4.28 3.59 21.28
C VAL A 118 5.26 4.63 21.84
N ARG A 119 5.40 4.65 23.17
CA ARG A 119 6.29 5.58 23.89
C ARG A 119 7.45 4.89 24.60
N ASP A 120 7.39 3.57 24.77
CA ASP A 120 8.44 2.81 25.43
C ASP A 120 9.76 2.90 24.64
N ARG A 121 10.79 3.49 25.26
CA ARG A 121 12.08 3.73 24.62
C ARG A 121 12.79 2.44 24.23
N ARG A 122 12.65 1.36 25.02
CA ARG A 122 13.27 0.07 24.73
C ARG A 122 12.67 -0.53 23.48
N VAL A 123 11.33 -0.52 23.37
CA VAL A 123 10.60 -1.01 22.19
C VAL A 123 11.00 -0.23 20.93
N LEU A 124 11.07 1.10 21.02
CA LEU A 124 11.46 1.95 19.88
C LEU A 124 12.91 1.69 19.44
N ASN A 125 13.84 1.55 20.39
CA ASN A 125 15.24 1.25 20.10
C ASN A 125 15.39 -0.13 19.41
N GLU A 126 14.76 -1.17 19.97
CA GLU A 126 14.80 -2.53 19.41
C GLU A 126 14.21 -2.56 17.99
N ALA A 127 13.08 -1.88 17.77
CA ALA A 127 12.47 -1.79 16.45
C ALA A 127 13.37 -1.05 15.45
N CYS A 128 14.01 0.04 15.86
CA CYS A 128 14.92 0.79 15.02
C CYS A 128 16.15 -0.04 14.63
N GLU A 129 16.81 -0.67 15.60
CA GLU A 129 17.98 -1.51 15.35
C GLU A 129 17.65 -2.66 14.40
N ARG A 130 16.54 -3.38 14.66
CA ARG A 130 16.09 -4.48 13.80
C ARG A 130 15.84 -4.02 12.37
N ALA A 131 15.16 -2.88 12.18
CA ALA A 131 14.85 -2.36 10.86
C ALA A 131 16.12 -1.96 10.09
N LEU A 132 17.06 -1.29 10.77
CA LEU A 132 18.32 -0.86 10.18
C LEU A 132 19.21 -2.04 9.78
N ARG A 133 19.36 -3.05 10.64
CA ARG A 133 20.11 -4.28 10.31
C ARG A 133 19.49 -5.04 9.13
N ALA A 134 18.16 -5.17 9.11
CA ALA A 134 17.47 -5.83 8.00
C ALA A 134 17.62 -5.08 6.66
N ALA A 135 17.84 -3.76 6.70
CA ALA A 135 18.09 -2.92 5.53
C ALA A 135 19.55 -2.93 5.05
N ALA A 136 20.38 -3.86 5.55
CA ALA A 136 21.80 -4.05 5.24
C ALA A 136 22.77 -3.05 5.91
N LEU A 137 22.50 -2.67 7.16
CA LEU A 137 23.57 -2.33 8.13
C LEU A 137 24.15 -3.59 8.79
#